data_AF-A0A975CWT4-F1
#
_entry.id   AF-A0A975CWT4-F1
#
_cell.length_a   1.000
_cell.length_b   1.000
_cell.length_c   1.000
_cell.angle_alpha   90.00
_cell.angle_beta   90.00
_cell.angle_gamma   90.00
#
_symmetry.space_group_name_H-M   'P 1'
#
loop_
_entity.id
_entity.type
_entity.pdbx_description
1 polymer ?
#
loop_
_entity_poly.entity_id
_entity_poly.type
_entity_poly.pdbx_seq_one_letter_code
_entity_poly.pdbx_strand_id
1 'polypeptide(L)'
;MTFRDASKEFELDCKVRHLSPKTIGNYTKQLRYLENYLSSEFSVLNIEDVKPAHIKSFMAKMDDAGRKPQYINDLLKVFKTFFTYLETEGYIKVSPAKRMH
;
A
#
# COMPACT_ATOMS: atom_id res chain seq x y z
N MET A 1 10.17 -6.90 -7.91
CA MET A 1 8.84 -7.06 -8.54
C MET A 1 8.19 -5.69 -8.66
N THR A 2 7.46 -5.39 -9.74
CA THR A 2 6.79 -4.08 -9.84
C THR A 2 5.67 -3.96 -8.80
N PHE A 3 5.40 -2.75 -8.32
CA PHE A 3 4.31 -2.48 -7.38
C PHE A 3 2.95 -2.90 -7.95
N ARG A 4 2.77 -2.72 -9.25
CA ARG A 4 1.56 -3.11 -9.98
C ARG A 4 1.35 -4.61 -9.98
N ASP A 5 2.39 -5.38 -10.28
CA ASP A 5 2.31 -6.84 -10.32
C ASP A 5 2.07 -7.40 -8.92
N ALA A 6 2.78 -6.88 -7.92
CA ALA A 6 2.57 -7.20 -6.52
C ALA A 6 1.12 -6.93 -6.06
N SER A 7 0.54 -5.80 -6.49
CA SER A 7 -0.85 -5.44 -6.16
C SER A 7 -1.85 -6.39 -6.81
N LYS A 8 -1.60 -6.86 -8.04
CA LYS A 8 -2.45 -7.86 -8.70
C LYS A 8 -2.34 -9.23 -8.04
N GLU A 9 -1.15 -9.63 -7.65
CA GLU A 9 -0.94 -10.88 -6.93
C GLU A 9 -1.64 -10.87 -5.57
N PHE A 10 -1.51 -9.77 -4.82
CA PHE A 10 -2.24 -9.56 -3.57
C PHE A 10 -3.77 -9.58 -3.77
N GLU A 11 -4.27 -9.05 -4.90
CA GLU A 11 -5.69 -9.16 -5.24
C GLU A 11 -6.13 -10.63 -5.41
N LEU A 12 -5.29 -11.45 -6.05
CA LEU A 12 -5.54 -12.89 -6.19
C LEU A 12 -5.49 -13.61 -4.84
N ASP A 13 -4.51 -13.32 -3.98
CA ASP A 13 -4.45 -13.83 -2.60
C ASP A 13 -5.74 -13.50 -1.83
N CYS A 14 -6.19 -12.25 -1.90
CA CYS A 14 -7.43 -11.83 -1.24
C CYS A 14 -8.66 -12.60 -1.76
N LYS A 15 -8.71 -12.94 -3.05
CA LYS A 15 -9.76 -13.76 -3.65
C LYS A 15 -9.71 -15.21 -3.14
N VAL A 16 -8.51 -15.80 -3.07
CA VAL A 16 -8.30 -17.16 -2.52
C VAL A 16 -8.71 -17.23 -1.05
N ARG A 17 -8.46 -16.15 -0.29
CA ARG A 17 -8.88 -16.01 1.12
C ARG A 17 -10.35 -15.64 1.28
N HIS A 18 -11.14 -15.64 0.20
CA HIS A 18 -12.57 -15.35 0.19
C HIS A 18 -12.95 -13.99 0.82
N LEU A 19 -12.10 -12.97 0.68
CA LEU A 19 -12.48 -11.61 1.09
C LEU A 19 -13.64 -11.10 0.22
N SER A 20 -14.47 -10.23 0.82
CA SER A 20 -15.61 -9.66 0.08
C SER A 20 -15.13 -8.86 -1.13
N PRO A 21 -15.88 -8.84 -2.26
CA PRO A 21 -15.55 -8.02 -3.43
C PRO A 21 -15.37 -6.54 -3.09
N LYS A 22 -16.15 -6.03 -2.12
CA LYS A 22 -16.05 -4.66 -1.62
C LYS A 22 -14.71 -4.40 -0.93
N THR A 23 -14.24 -5.34 -0.11
CA THR A 23 -12.95 -5.25 0.58
C THR A 23 -11.81 -5.26 -0.43
N ILE A 24 -11.84 -6.20 -1.38
CA ILE A 24 -10.84 -6.31 -2.46
C ILE A 24 -10.80 -5.02 -3.28
N GLY A 25 -11.97 -4.52 -3.71
CA GLY A 25 -12.07 -3.26 -4.45
C GLY A 25 -11.56 -2.05 -3.67
N ASN A 26 -11.72 -2.03 -2.35
CA ASN A 26 -11.14 -0.99 -1.50
C ASN A 26 -9.61 -1.10 -1.44
N TYR A 27 -9.06 -2.30 -1.27
CA TYR A 27 -7.61 -2.51 -1.26
C TYR A 27 -6.97 -2.10 -2.59
N THR A 28 -7.47 -2.59 -3.72
CA THR A 28 -6.92 -2.26 -5.05
C THR A 28 -7.00 -0.76 -5.34
N LYS A 29 -8.11 -0.11 -5.00
CA LYS A 29 -8.26 1.34 -5.16
C LYS A 29 -7.23 2.12 -4.36
N GLN A 30 -7.03 1.77 -3.10
CA GLN A 30 -6.10 2.48 -2.22
C GLN A 30 -4.64 2.20 -2.59
N LEU A 31 -4.29 0.97 -2.95
CA LEU A 31 -2.96 0.62 -3.45
C LEU A 31 -2.62 1.36 -4.73
N ARG A 32 -3.58 1.55 -5.64
CA ARG A 32 -3.37 2.36 -6.85
C ARG A 32 -3.07 3.83 -6.54
N TYR A 33 -3.64 4.39 -5.47
CA TYR A 33 -3.28 5.76 -5.04
C TYR A 33 -1.82 5.84 -4.60
N LEU A 34 -1.35 4.82 -3.88
CA LEU A 34 0.05 4.76 -3.46
C LEU A 34 0.98 4.50 -4.65
N GLU A 35 0.66 3.55 -5.54
CA GLU A 35 1.41 3.27 -6.78
C GLU A 35 1.63 4.54 -7.61
N ASN A 36 0.54 5.26 -7.90
CA ASN A 36 0.59 6.47 -8.71
C ASN A 36 1.47 7.54 -8.06
N TYR A 37 1.38 7.70 -6.73
CA TYR A 37 2.17 8.68 -5.99
C TYR A 37 3.64 8.32 -5.92
N LEU A 38 3.97 7.05 -5.68
CA LEU A 38 5.35 6.56 -5.66
C LEU A 38 6.02 6.75 -7.02
N SER A 39 5.29 6.46 -8.09
CA SER A 39 5.76 6.66 -9.46
C SER A 39 5.94 8.15 -9.78
N SER A 40 4.96 9.01 -9.48
CA SER A 40 5.00 10.42 -9.86
C SER A 40 6.02 11.24 -9.06
N GLU A 41 6.07 11.06 -7.74
CA GLU A 41 6.89 11.92 -6.88
C GLU A 41 8.30 11.37 -6.63
N PHE A 42 8.48 10.05 -6.71
CA PHE A 42 9.74 9.40 -6.33
C PHE A 42 10.34 8.54 -7.44
N SER A 43 9.67 8.38 -8.58
CA SER A 43 10.08 7.42 -9.64
C SER A 43 10.28 6.00 -9.11
N VAL A 44 9.55 5.62 -8.04
CA VAL A 44 9.63 4.31 -7.41
C VAL A 44 8.58 3.40 -8.05
N LEU A 45 9.05 2.36 -8.75
CA LEU A 45 8.19 1.41 -9.46
C LEU A 45 8.19 0.01 -8.83
N ASN A 46 9.26 -0.36 -8.12
CA ASN A 46 9.40 -1.68 -7.50
C ASN A 46 9.04 -1.66 -6.01
N ILE A 47 8.55 -2.78 -5.51
CA ILE A 47 8.17 -2.92 -4.10
C ILE A 47 9.38 -2.86 -3.14
N GLU A 48 10.54 -3.31 -3.60
CA GLU A 48 11.79 -3.34 -2.84
C GLU A 48 12.36 -1.93 -2.59
N ASP A 49 12.03 -0.98 -3.47
CA ASP A 49 12.49 0.40 -3.40
C ASP A 49 11.60 1.27 -2.49
N VAL A 50 10.47 0.75 -2.01
CA VAL A 50 9.56 1.49 -1.15
C VAL A 50 10.12 1.62 0.26
N LYS A 51 10.34 2.86 0.69
CA LYS A 51 10.87 3.19 2.02
C LYS A 51 9.76 3.72 2.94
N PRO A 52 9.92 3.61 4.27
CA PRO A 52 8.99 4.22 5.23
C PRO A 52 8.76 5.72 5.00
N ALA A 53 9.78 6.45 4.54
CA ALA A 53 9.68 7.87 4.22
C ALA A 53 8.67 8.16 3.10
N HIS A 54 8.56 7.30 2.08
CA HIS A 54 7.61 7.51 0.97
C HIS A 54 6.16 7.41 1.46
N ILE A 55 5.87 6.42 2.33
CA ILE A 55 4.53 6.24 2.90
C ILE A 55 4.19 7.41 3.84
N LYS A 56 5.13 7.86 4.67
CA LYS A 56 4.94 9.06 5.52
C LYS A 56 4.69 10.31 4.68
N SER A 57 5.43 10.48 3.58
CA SER A 57 5.25 11.61 2.66
C SER A 57 3.87 11.58 1.99
N PHE A 58 3.39 10.39 1.59
CA PHE A 58 2.02 10.22 1.11
C PHE A 58 0.99 10.62 2.16
N MET A 59 1.15 10.18 3.41
CA MET A 59 0.24 10.54 4.50
C MET A 59 0.22 12.05 4.76
N ALA A 60 1.39 12.70 4.80
CA ALA A 60 1.51 14.15 4.96
C ALA A 60 0.79 14.87 3.82
N LYS A 61 0.99 14.46 2.56
CA LYS A 61 0.25 15.02 1.41
C LYS A 61 -1.28 14.91 1.59
N MET A 62 -1.77 13.80 2.14
CA MET A 62 -3.21 13.62 2.35
C MET A 62 -3.74 14.53 3.45
N ASP A 63 -2.95 14.75 4.49
CA ASP A 63 -3.26 15.69 5.58
C ASP A 63 -3.25 17.15 5.08
N ASP A 64 -2.21 17.54 4.33
CA ASP A 64 -2.09 18.86 3.68
C ASP A 64 -3.26 19.12 2.71
N ALA A 65 -3.79 18.08 2.08
CA ALA A 65 -4.97 18.15 1.22
C ALA A 65 -6.31 18.21 2.00
N GLY A 66 -6.28 18.35 3.32
CA GLY A 66 -7.46 18.48 4.19
C GLY A 66 -8.29 17.20 4.31
N ARG A 67 -7.69 16.02 4.09
CA ARG A 67 -8.42 14.75 4.21
C ARG A 67 -8.66 14.42 5.67
N LYS A 68 -9.82 13.83 5.96
CA LYS A 68 -10.20 13.45 7.32
C LYS A 68 -9.14 12.47 7.91
N PRO A 69 -8.67 12.66 9.15
CA PRO A 69 -7.69 11.77 9.78
C PRO A 69 -8.11 10.30 9.75
N GLN A 70 -9.41 10.02 9.94
CA GLN A 70 -9.96 8.66 9.85
C GLN A 70 -9.67 8.00 8.49
N TYR A 71 -9.83 8.75 7.40
CA TYR A 71 -9.57 8.24 6.05
C TYR A 71 -8.08 7.99 5.81
N ILE A 72 -7.21 8.87 6.31
CA ILE A 72 -5.75 8.69 6.23
C ILE A 72 -5.33 7.42 6.99
N ASN A 73 -5.91 7.20 8.17
CA ASN A 73 -5.69 5.98 8.95
C ASN A 73 -6.20 4.72 8.23
N ASP A 74 -7.32 4.81 7.53
CA ASP A 74 -7.83 3.68 6.74
C ASP A 74 -6.93 3.37 5.53
N LEU A 75 -6.32 4.37 4.89
CA LEU A 75 -5.27 4.18 3.88
C LEU A 75 -4.06 3.45 4.47
N LEU A 76 -3.57 3.92 5.62
CA LEU A 76 -2.42 3.31 6.28
C LEU A 76 -2.68 1.84 6.66
N LYS A 77 -3.89 1.49 7.11
CA LYS A 77 -4.25 0.10 7.39
C LYS A 77 -4.12 -0.79 6.16
N VAL A 78 -4.59 -0.33 5.00
CA VAL A 78 -4.46 -1.09 3.76
C VAL A 78 -3.00 -1.27 3.36
N PHE A 79 -2.20 -0.20 3.46
CA PHE A 79 -0.76 -0.28 3.14
C PHE A 79 -0.04 -1.25 4.07
N LYS A 80 -0.34 -1.22 5.38
CA LYS A 80 0.18 -2.20 6.33
C LYS A 80 -0.19 -3.63 5.96
N THR A 81 -1.45 -3.89 5.64
CA THR A 81 -1.89 -5.23 5.23
C THR A 81 -1.13 -5.72 4.00
N PHE A 82 -1.00 -4.86 2.97
CA PHE A 82 -0.29 -5.20 1.74
C PHE A 82 1.20 -5.47 1.98
N PHE A 83 1.92 -4.58 2.66
CA PHE A 83 3.35 -4.78 2.88
C PHE A 83 3.66 -5.92 3.85
N THR A 84 2.77 -6.23 4.80
CA THR A 84 2.90 -7.42 5.64
C THR A 84 2.72 -8.70 4.82
N TYR A 85 1.78 -8.72 3.88
CA TYR A 85 1.65 -9.83 2.91
C TYR A 85 2.95 -9.99 2.10
N LEU A 86 3.50 -8.91 1.54
CA LEU A 86 4.77 -8.99 0.79
C LEU A 86 5.96 -9.47 1.64
N GLU A 87 6.01 -9.09 2.92
CA GLU A 87 7.03 -9.60 3.86
C GLU A 87 6.82 -11.09 4.13
N THR A 88 5.56 -11.54 4.22
CA THR A 88 5.21 -12.93 4.53
C THR A 88 5.53 -13.87 3.37
N GLU A 89 5.24 -13.46 2.13
CA GLU A 89 5.57 -14.19 0.91
C GLU A 89 7.06 -14.11 0.54
N GLY A 90 7.86 -13.34 1.30
CA GLY A 90 9.30 -13.20 1.06
C GLY A 90 9.69 -12.28 -0.10
N TYR A 91 8.74 -11.52 -0.65
CA TYR A 91 9.00 -10.54 -1.71
C TYR A 91 9.80 -9.34 -1.24
N ILE A 92 9.68 -8.98 0.04
CA ILE A 92 10.50 -7.98 0.71
C ILE A 92 11.00 -8.51 2.04
N LYS A 93 12.15 -8.03 2.49
CA LYS A 93 12.74 -8.47 3.77
C LYS A 93 12.02 -7.91 4.99
N VAL A 94 11.54 -6.66 4.90
CA VAL A 94 10.92 -5.94 6.01
C VAL A 94 9.85 -5.01 5.45
N SER A 95 8.63 -5.10 5.99
CA SER A 95 7.55 -4.17 5.63
C SER A 95 7.94 -2.71 5.94
N PRO A 96 7.89 -1.77 4.97
CA PRO A 96 8.16 -0.35 5.22
C PRO A 96 7.11 0.30 6.13
N ALA A 97 5.94 -0.32 6.30
CA ALA A 97 4.85 0.18 7.14
C ALA A 97 4.82 -0.44 8.56
N LYS A 98 5.75 -1.35 8.88
CA LYS A 98 5.72 -2.19 10.09
C LYS A 98 5.64 -1.42 11.42
N ARG A 99 6.29 -0.26 11.51
CA ARG A 99 6.40 0.55 12.74
C ARG A 99 5.67 1.90 12.65
N MET A 100 4.72 2.04 11.74
CA MET A 100 3.94 3.28 11.62
C MET A 100 2.79 3.27 12.63
N HIS A 101 2.51 4.40 13.25
CA HIS A 101 1.42 4.59 14.22
C HIS A 101 0.47 5.66 13.71
#